data_AF-A0A109RVQ3-F1
#
_entry.id   AF-A0A109RVQ3-F1
#
_cell.length_a   1.000
_cell.length_b   1.000
_cell.length_c   1.000
_cell.angle_alpha   90.00
_cell.angle_beta   90.00
_cell.angle_gamma   90.00
#
_symmetry.space_group_name_H-M   'P 1'
#
loop_
_entity.id
_entity.type
_entity.pdbx_description
1 polymer ?
#
loop_
_entity_poly.entity_id
_entity_poly.type
_entity_poly.pdbx_seq_one_letter_code
_entity_poly.pdbx_strand_id
1 'polypeptide(L)'
;MEENDSGDQSMPRAPRGMLSRRGINLRLKEIEHPVVSAIAKQESRSVASMCRLLLLEGLASRGIEVPEEELENLEDIALLNTEQLTVA
;
A
#
# COMPACT_ATOMS: atom_id res chain seq x y z
N MET A 1 6.69 20.07 -47.61
CA MET A 1 6.70 20.51 -46.21
C MET A 1 5.80 19.53 -45.49
N GLU A 2 6.39 18.49 -44.91
CA GLU A 2 5.65 17.48 -44.15
C GLU A 2 5.52 18.00 -42.71
N GLU A 3 4.28 18.22 -42.28
CA GLU A 3 3.94 18.63 -40.93
C GLU A 3 4.03 17.40 -40.02
N ASN A 4 5.05 17.35 -39.17
CA ASN A 4 5.16 16.37 -38.09
C ASN A 4 4.15 16.75 -36.98
N ASP A 5 2.95 16.18 -37.05
CA ASP A 5 2.00 16.18 -35.94
C ASP A 5 2.56 15.31 -34.81
N SER A 6 3.28 15.97 -33.90
CA SER A 6 3.85 15.37 -32.70
C SER A 6 2.72 15.24 -31.69
N GLY A 7 1.90 14.20 -31.87
CA GLY A 7 0.87 13.84 -30.91
C GLY A 7 1.48 13.65 -29.54
N ASP A 8 1.20 14.59 -28.63
CA ASP A 8 1.52 14.51 -27.21
C ASP A 8 0.69 13.35 -26.63
N GLN A 9 1.23 12.13 -26.74
CA GLN A 9 0.71 10.97 -26.04
C GLN A 9 1.02 11.15 -24.55
N SER A 10 0.19 11.94 -23.87
CA SER A 10 0.23 12.04 -22.43
C SER A 10 -0.17 10.67 -21.87
N MET A 11 0.82 9.82 -21.59
CA MET A 11 0.59 8.55 -20.90
C MET A 11 -0.20 8.83 -19.62
N PRO A 12 -1.27 8.07 -19.33
CA PRO A 12 -2.03 8.22 -18.10
C PRO A 12 -1.06 8.15 -16.92
N ARG A 13 -0.92 9.26 -16.18
CA ARG A 13 -0.07 9.26 -14.99
C ARG A 13 -0.70 8.29 -14.00
N ALA A 14 0.04 7.23 -13.68
CA ALA A 14 -0.37 6.30 -12.64
C ALA A 14 -0.80 7.09 -11.38
N PRO A 15 -1.95 6.77 -10.78
CA PRO A 15 -2.41 7.40 -9.55
C PRO A 15 -1.27 7.50 -8.53
N ARG A 16 -1.08 8.72 -8.01
CA ARG A 16 0.03 9.04 -7.12
C ARG A 16 0.04 8.06 -5.95
N GLY A 17 1.12 7.29 -5.83
CA GLY A 17 1.35 6.39 -4.71
C GLY A 17 1.07 4.91 -4.96
N MET A 18 0.40 4.51 -6.04
CA MET A 18 0.13 3.08 -6.30
C MET A 18 1.38 2.26 -6.64
N LEU A 19 2.37 2.86 -7.31
CA LEU A 19 3.63 2.19 -7.67
C LEU A 19 4.73 2.36 -6.63
N SER A 20 4.43 3.01 -5.50
CA SER A 20 5.42 3.31 -4.47
C SER A 20 5.51 2.17 -3.46
N ARG A 21 6.71 1.57 -3.33
CA ARG A 21 7.02 0.64 -2.23
C ARG A 21 7.06 1.34 -0.85
N ARG A 22 6.99 2.68 -0.79
CA ARG A 22 6.85 3.40 0.49
C ARG A 22 5.42 3.26 1.00
N GLY A 23 5.29 2.74 2.21
CA GLY A 23 4.02 2.67 2.92
C GLY A 23 3.44 4.06 3.22
N ILE A 24 2.15 4.08 3.54
CA ILE A 24 1.43 5.29 3.95
C ILE A 24 1.80 5.60 5.41
N ASN A 25 2.25 6.82 5.67
CA ASN A 25 2.54 7.28 7.03
C ASN A 25 1.24 7.61 7.76
N LEU A 26 0.96 6.89 8.85
CA LEU A 26 -0.16 7.17 9.73
C LEU A 26 0.27 8.14 10.84
N ARG A 27 -0.40 9.29 10.96
CA ARG A 27 -0.15 10.25 12.03
C ARG A 27 -1.08 9.99 13.21
N LEU A 28 -0.50 9.57 14.34
CA LEU A 28 -1.22 9.42 15.60
C LEU A 28 -1.28 10.74 16.35
N LYS A 29 -2.40 11.01 17.02
CA LYS A 29 -2.51 12.07 18.02
C LYS A 29 -1.74 11.71 19.29
N GLU A 30 -1.45 12.71 20.10
CA GLU A 30 -0.74 12.55 21.38
C GLU A 30 -1.43 11.56 22.32
N ILE A 31 -2.76 11.48 22.28
CA ILE A 31 -3.53 10.53 23.10
C ILE A 31 -3.57 9.11 22.51
N GLU A 32 -3.41 8.98 21.19
CA GLU A 32 -3.53 7.69 20.49
C GLU A 32 -2.21 6.90 20.60
N HIS A 33 -1.08 7.60 20.52
CA HIS A 33 0.24 6.94 20.53
C HIS A 33 0.51 6.11 21.79
N PRO A 34 0.25 6.58 23.03
CA PRO A 34 0.45 5.79 24.24
C PRO A 34 -0.45 4.55 24.29
N VAL A 35 -1.69 4.67 23.83
CA VAL A 35 -2.67 3.57 23.80
C VAL A 35 -2.18 2.47 22.87
N VAL A 36 -1.83 2.82 21.64
CA VAL A 36 -1.32 1.83 20.67
C VAL A 36 0.01 1.24 21.13
N SER A 37 0.90 2.04 21.73
CA SER A 37 2.19 1.57 22.24
C SER A 37 2.04 0.54 23.36
N ALA A 38 1.06 0.72 24.26
CA ALA A 38 0.81 -0.22 25.35
C ALA A 38 0.38 -1.59 24.82
N ILE A 39 -0.55 -1.62 23.86
CA ILE A 39 -1.04 -2.86 23.24
C ILE A 39 0.07 -3.52 22.41
N ALA A 40 0.80 -2.73 21.62
CA ALA A 40 1.94 -3.23 20.85
C ALA A 40 2.99 -3.91 21.74
N LYS A 41 3.29 -3.32 22.91
CA LYS A 41 4.19 -3.91 23.90
C LYS A 41 3.64 -5.21 24.50
N GLN A 42 2.35 -5.23 24.86
CA GLN A 42 1.69 -6.43 25.40
C GLN A 42 1.75 -7.60 24.42
N GLU A 43 1.63 -7.32 23.12
CA GLU A 43 1.66 -8.33 22.07
C GLU A 43 3.05 -8.59 21.48
N SER A 44 4.12 -8.00 22.04
CA SER A 44 5.50 -8.12 21.53
C SER A 44 5.66 -7.75 20.06
N ARG A 45 5.02 -6.66 19.62
CA ARG A 45 5.04 -6.15 18.24
C ARG A 45 5.54 -4.70 18.18
N SER A 46 5.95 -4.27 16.99
CA SER A 46 6.25 -2.86 16.74
C SER A 46 4.97 -2.02 16.69
N VAL A 47 5.05 -0.74 17.09
CA VAL A 47 3.93 0.21 17.01
C VAL A 47 3.41 0.32 15.59
N ALA A 48 4.31 0.38 14.59
CA ALA A 48 3.92 0.44 13.18
C ALA A 48 3.14 -0.81 12.72
N SER A 49 3.57 -2.01 13.16
CA SER A 49 2.86 -3.25 12.86
C SER A 49 1.49 -3.29 13.52
N MET A 50 1.39 -2.83 14.77
CA MET A 50 0.13 -2.73 15.50
C MET A 50 -0.83 -1.74 14.83
N CYS A 51 -0.37 -0.55 14.44
CA CYS A 51 -1.17 0.42 13.68
C CYS A 51 -1.71 -0.16 12.38
N ARG A 52 -0.88 -0.93 11.64
CA ARG A 52 -1.31 -1.58 10.40
C ARG A 52 -2.40 -2.60 10.67
N LEU A 53 -2.27 -3.39 11.73
CA LEU A 53 -3.25 -4.41 12.09
C LEU A 53 -4.60 -3.78 12.47
N LEU A 54 -4.58 -2.78 13.36
CA LEU A 54 -5.79 -2.05 13.75
C LEU A 54 -6.49 -1.37 12.57
N LEU A 55 -5.72 -0.84 11.61
CA LEU A 55 -6.28 -0.30 10.37
C LEU A 55 -7.01 -1.37 9.56
N LEU A 56 -6.35 -2.51 9.32
CA LEU A 56 -6.93 -3.61 8.54
C LEU A 56 -8.19 -4.18 9.20
N GLU A 57 -8.17 -4.38 10.52
CA GLU A 57 -9.36 -4.78 11.27
C GLU A 57 -10.48 -3.75 11.18
N GLY A 58 -10.15 -2.46 11.24
CA GLY A 58 -11.11 -1.37 11.06
C GLY A 58 -11.75 -1.38 9.67
N LEU A 59 -11.00 -1.66 8.61
CA LEU A 59 -11.53 -1.82 7.25
C LEU A 59 -12.44 -3.04 7.14
N ALA A 60 -11.99 -4.19 7.64
CA ALA A 60 -12.76 -5.43 7.62
C ALA A 60 -14.08 -5.30 8.39
N SER A 61 -14.06 -4.67 9.57
CA SER A 61 -15.28 -4.43 10.36
C SER A 61 -16.32 -3.54 9.66
N ARG A 62 -15.88 -2.75 8.67
CA ARG A 62 -16.73 -1.92 7.82
C ARG A 62 -17.15 -2.61 6.52
N GLY A 63 -16.76 -3.86 6.31
CA GLY A 63 -16.99 -4.58 5.05
C GLY A 63 -16.21 -3.99 3.88
N ILE A 64 -15.11 -3.27 4.16
CA ILE A 64 -14.22 -2.75 3.12
C ILE A 64 -13.20 -3.83 2.82
N GLU A 65 -13.46 -4.59 1.76
CA GLU A 65 -12.57 -5.60 1.22
C GLU A 65 -11.77 -5.02 0.05
N VAL A 66 -10.62 -5.64 -0.25
CA VAL A 66 -9.89 -5.34 -1.47
C VAL A 66 -10.75 -5.85 -2.63
N PRO A 67 -11.08 -5.02 -3.64
CA PRO A 67 -11.84 -5.47 -4.80
C PRO A 67 -11.15 -6.68 -5.46
N GLU A 68 -11.91 -7.70 -5.87
CA GLU A 68 -11.38 -8.90 -6.54
C GLU A 68 -10.52 -8.54 -7.77
N GLU A 69 -10.89 -7.48 -8.49
CA GLU A 69 -10.16 -6.93 -9.64
C GLU A 69 -8.75 -6.42 -9.26
N GLU A 70 -8.55 -5.95 -8.03
CA GLU A 70 -7.23 -5.53 -7.53
C GLU A 70 -6.41 -6.72 -6.97
N LEU A 71 -7.06 -7.83 -6.60
CA LEU A 71 -6.40 -9.05 -6.14
C LEU A 71 -5.68 -9.78 -7.28
N GLU A 72 -6.28 -9.87 -8.48
CA GLU A 72 -5.64 -10.42 -9.68
C GLU A 72 -4.35 -9.65 -10.02
N ASN A 73 -4.41 -8.31 -9.95
CA ASN A 73 -3.24 -7.45 -10.17
C ASN A 73 -2.16 -7.61 -9.08
N LEU A 74 -2.53 -7.96 -7.85
CA LEU A 74 -1.58 -8.20 -6.75
C LEU A 74 -0.88 -9.57 -6.86
N GLU A 75 -1.57 -10.60 -7.36
CA GLU A 75 -0.97 -11.91 -7.64
C GLU A 75 0.07 -11.81 -8.76
N ASP A 76 -0.22 -11.05 -9.81
CA ASP A 76 0.73 -10.75 -10.88
C ASP A 76 1.97 -9.99 -10.36
N ILE A 77 1.77 -9.03 -9.45
CA ILE A 77 2.88 -8.31 -8.79
C ILE A 77 3.69 -9.23 -7.88
N ALA A 78 3.04 -10.15 -7.17
CA ALA A 78 3.73 -11.10 -6.28
C ALA A 78 4.62 -12.05 -7.08
N LEU A 79 4.11 -12.60 -8.20
CA LEU A 79 4.85 -13.47 -9.12
C LEU A 79 6.10 -12.78 -9.68
N LEU A 80 5.97 -11.53 -10.14
CA LEU A 80 7.08 -10.72 -10.65
C LEU A 80 8.18 -10.45 -9.60
N ASN A 81 7.83 -10.30 -8.33
CA ASN A 81 8.82 -10.08 -7.26
C ASN A 81 9.58 -11.37 -6.90
N THR A 82 8.94 -12.54 -6.99
CA THR A 82 9.63 -13.83 -6.82
C THR A 82 10.63 -14.11 -7.94
N GLU A 83 10.32 -13.74 -9.18
CA GLU A 83 11.24 -13.89 -10.31
C GLU A 83 12.46 -12.95 -10.22
N GLN A 84 12.30 -11.75 -9.66
CA GLN A 84 13.44 -10.84 -9.43
C GLN A 84 14.36 -11.29 -8.29
N LEU A 85 13.86 -12.07 -7.33
CA LEU A 85 14.63 -12.62 -6.21
C LEU A 85 15.43 -13.88 -6.57
N THR A 86 15.04 -14.63 -7.60
CA THR A 86 15.74 -15.84 -8.05
C THR A 86 16.87 -15.57 -9.04
N VAL A 87 17.01 -14.33 -9.51
CA VAL A 87 18.04 -13.89 -10.49
C VAL A 87 19.14 -13.04 -9.84
N ALA A 88 19.13 -12.88 -8.50
CA ALA A 88 20.12 -12.12 -7.73
C ALA A 88 21.08 -13.01 -6.93
#